data_AF-A0AAR5PF43-F1
#
_entry.id   AF-A0AAR5PF43-F1
#
_cell.length_a   1.000
_cell.length_b   1.000
_cell.length_c   1.000
_cell.angle_alpha   90.00
_cell.angle_beta   90.00
_cell.angle_gamma   90.00
#
_symmetry.space_group_name_H-M   'P 1'
#
loop_
_entity.id
_entity.type
_entity.pdbx_description
1 polymer ?
#
loop_
_entity_poly.entity_id
_entity_poly.type
_entity_poly.pdbx_seq_one_letter_code
_entity_poly.pdbx_strand_id
1 'polypeptide(L)'
;MAVMELALPSGFQADRPSLYELVDGGTAANIKMFEEKGDQINIYFTSLGRSSVCFTIKISENLPVENRKGSLVKLYDYYRPEQNVLRFYSLVNNCSRSGLEQDRERGRPKRSSHLDGELEAPHCR
;
A
#
# COMPACT_ATOMS: atom_id res chain seq x y z
N MET A 1 -10.42 -21.63 3.22
CA MET A 1 -9.18 -20.89 2.88
C MET A 1 -9.56 -19.76 1.94
N ALA A 2 -8.84 -18.65 2.01
CA ALA A 2 -9.05 -17.52 1.11
C ALA A 2 -7.71 -17.04 0.55
N VAL A 3 -7.74 -16.38 -0.60
CA VAL A 3 -6.56 -15.82 -1.25
C VAL A 3 -6.79 -14.36 -1.57
N MET A 4 -5.81 -13.52 -1.21
CA MET A 4 -5.75 -12.13 -1.64
C MET A 4 -4.66 -11.96 -2.67
N GLU A 5 -5.04 -11.50 -3.87
CA GLU A 5 -4.15 -11.03 -4.92
C GLU A 5 -4.03 -9.52 -4.78
N LEU A 6 -2.81 -9.05 -4.52
CA LEU A 6 -2.45 -7.65 -4.43
C LEU A 6 -1.57 -7.29 -5.62
N ALA A 7 -2.13 -6.61 -6.62
CA ALA A 7 -1.35 -6.03 -7.70
C ALA A 7 -0.66 -4.76 -7.20
N LEU A 8 0.66 -4.67 -7.37
CA LEU A 8 1.45 -3.51 -7.01
C LEU A 8 1.35 -2.43 -8.09
N PRO A 9 1.48 -1.14 -7.71
CA PRO A 9 1.58 -0.07 -8.70
C PRO A 9 2.82 -0.22 -9.57
N SER A 10 2.73 0.18 -10.83
CA SER A 10 3.85 0.06 -11.77
C SER A 10 5.10 0.76 -11.25
N GLY A 11 6.23 0.04 -11.27
CA GLY A 11 7.51 0.51 -10.75
C GLY A 11 7.74 0.25 -9.26
N PHE A 12 6.77 -0.34 -8.54
CA PHE A 12 6.94 -0.75 -7.15
C PHE A 12 7.28 -2.24 -7.03
N GLN A 13 7.99 -2.57 -5.96
CA GLN A 13 8.23 -3.94 -5.51
C GLN A 13 7.92 -4.06 -4.02
N ALA A 14 7.64 -5.28 -3.58
CA ALA A 14 7.38 -5.58 -2.18
C ALA A 14 8.67 -5.57 -1.36
N ASP A 15 8.60 -5.04 -0.14
CA ASP A 15 9.66 -5.23 0.85
C ASP A 15 9.54 -6.62 1.46
N ARG A 16 10.42 -7.54 1.04
CA ARG A 16 10.42 -8.94 1.50
C ARG A 16 10.47 -9.09 3.02
N PRO A 17 11.33 -8.36 3.78
CA PRO A 17 11.31 -8.40 5.24
C PRO A 17 9.91 -8.15 5.83
N SER A 18 9.18 -7.14 5.35
CA SER A 18 7.81 -6.88 5.82
C SER A 18 6.82 -8.02 5.52
N LEU A 19 7.02 -8.76 4.42
CA LEU A 19 6.21 -9.93 4.10
C LEU A 19 6.52 -11.13 4.99
N TYR A 20 7.79 -11.34 5.36
CA TYR A 20 8.14 -12.38 6.32
C TYR A 20 7.61 -12.05 7.73
N GLU A 21 7.72 -10.79 8.16
CA GLU A 21 7.11 -10.34 9.42
C GLU A 21 5.59 -10.60 9.47
N LEU A 22 4.91 -10.48 8.32
CA LEU A 22 3.48 -10.77 8.21
C LEU A 22 3.13 -12.23 8.52
N VAL A 23 3.98 -13.18 8.11
CA VAL A 23 3.77 -14.63 8.30
C VAL A 23 4.33 -15.09 9.65
N ASP A 24 5.57 -14.71 9.96
CA ASP A 24 6.32 -15.22 11.10
C ASP A 24 6.08 -14.42 12.38
N GLY A 25 5.75 -13.13 12.25
CA GLY A 25 5.55 -12.21 13.38
C GLY A 25 4.21 -12.38 14.10
N GLY A 26 3.34 -13.29 13.64
CA GLY A 26 2.06 -13.61 14.28
C GLY A 26 1.03 -12.47 14.30
N THR A 27 1.31 -11.35 13.65
CA THR A 27 0.45 -10.15 13.66
C THR A 27 -0.91 -10.40 13.01
N ALA A 28 -0.97 -11.34 12.07
CA ALA A 28 -2.21 -11.85 11.51
C ALA A 28 -2.21 -13.38 11.57
N ALA A 29 -2.65 -13.94 12.71
CA ALA A 29 -2.68 -15.39 13.01
C ALA A 29 -3.36 -16.28 11.95
N ASN A 30 -4.04 -15.68 10.97
CA ASN A 30 -4.76 -16.36 9.90
C ASN A 30 -4.00 -16.41 8.57
N ILE A 31 -2.82 -15.79 8.45
CA ILE A 31 -2.01 -15.82 7.24
C ILE A 31 -1.07 -17.03 7.30
N LYS A 32 -1.12 -17.86 6.24
CA LYS A 32 -0.36 -19.10 6.15
C LYS A 32 0.96 -18.92 5.42
N MET A 33 0.94 -18.18 4.31
CA MET A 33 2.09 -17.96 3.43
C MET A 33 1.79 -16.82 2.45
N PHE A 34 2.84 -16.34 1.80
CA PHE A 34 2.74 -15.46 0.64
C PHE A 34 3.51 -16.04 -0.56
N GLU A 35 3.19 -15.56 -1.76
CA GLU A 35 3.91 -15.85 -3.00
C GLU A 35 4.04 -14.56 -3.79
N GLU A 36 5.26 -14.27 -4.26
CA GLU A 36 5.53 -13.13 -5.13
C GLU A 36 5.51 -13.59 -6.60
N LYS A 37 4.76 -12.88 -7.45
CA LYS A 37 4.68 -13.13 -8.88
C LYS A 37 4.79 -11.81 -9.66
N GLY A 38 6.03 -11.43 -9.98
CA GLY A 38 6.29 -10.18 -10.71
C GLY A 38 5.90 -8.96 -9.88
N ASP A 39 4.93 -8.19 -10.37
CA ASP A 39 4.33 -7.03 -9.70
C ASP A 39 3.07 -7.41 -8.88
N GLN A 40 2.87 -8.68 -8.57
CA GLN A 40 1.75 -9.16 -7.76
C GLN A 40 2.22 -9.93 -6.53
N ILE A 41 1.51 -9.77 -5.41
CA ILE A 41 1.69 -10.55 -4.19
C ILE A 41 0.41 -11.35 -3.94
N ASN A 42 0.54 -12.66 -3.75
CA ASN A 42 -0.55 -13.55 -3.36
C ASN A 42 -0.42 -13.90 -1.89
N ILE A 43 -1.44 -13.61 -1.08
CA ILE A 43 -1.47 -13.89 0.35
C ILE A 43 -2.51 -14.97 0.61
N TYR A 44 -2.09 -16.04 1.27
CA TYR A 44 -2.94 -17.20 1.54
C TYR A 44 -3.39 -17.19 3.00
N PHE A 45 -4.70 -17.16 3.21
CA PHE A 45 -5.32 -17.21 4.53
C PHE A 45 -5.79 -18.62 4.84
N THR A 46 -5.45 -19.14 6.01
CA THR A 46 -5.97 -20.41 6.54
C THR A 46 -7.50 -20.34 6.63
N SER A 47 -8.02 -19.27 7.23
CA SER A 47 -9.45 -18.98 7.29
C SER A 47 -9.71 -17.48 7.42
N LEU A 48 -10.85 -17.02 6.92
CA LEU A 48 -11.37 -15.68 7.17
C LEU A 48 -12.77 -15.82 7.78
N GLY A 49 -12.96 -15.24 8.97
CA GLY A 49 -14.21 -15.26 9.71
C GLY A 49 -14.92 -13.90 9.68
N ARG A 50 -15.74 -13.64 10.71
CA ARG A 50 -16.43 -12.35 10.89
C ARG A 50 -15.54 -11.25 11.47
N SER A 51 -14.40 -11.63 12.08
CA SER A 51 -13.42 -10.70 12.60
C SER A 51 -12.58 -10.09 11.49
N SER A 52 -12.39 -8.77 11.51
CA SER A 52 -11.47 -8.09 10.60
C SER A 52 -10.03 -8.55 10.84
N VAL A 53 -9.33 -8.88 9.77
CA VAL A 53 -7.88 -9.11 9.77
C VAL A 53 -7.23 -7.91 9.11
N CYS A 54 -6.39 -7.20 9.86
CA CYS A 54 -5.68 -6.02 9.39
C CYS A 54 -4.18 -6.30 9.40
N PHE A 55 -3.48 -5.86 8.36
CA PHE A 55 -2.04 -5.98 8.27
C PHE A 55 -1.49 -4.88 7.36
N THR A 56 -0.18 -4.66 7.47
CA THR A 56 0.55 -3.65 6.70
C THR A 56 1.69 -4.33 5.96
N ILE A 57 1.88 -3.97 4.70
CA ILE A 57 3.01 -4.40 3.87
C ILE A 57 3.73 -3.14 3.41
N LYS A 58 5.06 -3.18 3.39
CA LYS A 58 5.87 -2.10 2.84
C LYS A 58 6.17 -2.38 1.37
N ILE A 59 6.14 -1.33 0.57
CA ILE A 59 6.47 -1.39 -0.85
C ILE A 59 7.47 -0.26 -1.16
N SER A 60 8.41 -0.51 -2.05
CA SER A 60 9.43 0.46 -2.48
C SER A 60 9.31 0.73 -3.98
N GLU A 61 9.51 1.99 -4.36
CA GLU A 61 9.59 2.39 -5.76
C GLU A 61 11.00 2.08 -6.28
N ASN A 62 11.10 1.14 -7.21
CA ASN A 62 12.37 0.75 -7.83
C ASN A 62 12.56 1.43 -9.20
N LEU A 63 11.46 1.74 -9.88
CA LEU A 63 11.48 2.44 -11.16
C LEU A 63 10.48 3.61 -11.13
N PRO A 64 10.92 4.84 -11.45
CA PRO A 64 10.02 5.98 -11.54
C PRO A 64 9.11 5.80 -12.76
N VAL A 65 7.80 5.88 -12.53
CA VAL A 65 6.76 5.75 -13.55
C VAL A 65 5.75 6.89 -13.36
N GLU A 66 5.58 7.71 -14.39
CA GLU A 66 4.58 8.78 -14.37
C GLU A 66 3.18 8.25 -14.72
N ASN A 67 2.14 8.99 -14.34
CA ASN A 67 0.74 8.72 -14.71
C ASN A 67 0.26 7.29 -14.37
N ARG A 68 0.64 6.79 -13.19
CA ARG A 68 0.27 5.46 -12.70
C ARG A 68 -1.24 5.30 -12.63
N LYS A 69 -1.72 4.17 -13.13
CA LYS A 69 -3.12 3.75 -12.97
C LYS A 69 -3.32 3.14 -11.59
N GLY A 70 -4.58 3.14 -11.14
CA GLY A 70 -4.97 2.43 -9.93
C GLY A 70 -4.64 0.94 -10.02
N SER A 71 -4.18 0.37 -8.91
CA SER A 71 -3.86 -1.04 -8.76
C SER A 71 -5.01 -1.78 -8.09
N LEU A 72 -5.05 -3.11 -8.24
CA LEU A 72 -6.19 -3.93 -7.83
C LEU A 72 -5.82 -4.81 -6.63
N VAL A 73 -6.73 -4.84 -5.65
CA VAL A 73 -6.80 -5.88 -4.62
C VAL A 73 -7.99 -6.77 -4.93
N LYS A 74 -7.78 -8.08 -4.98
CA LYS A 74 -8.83 -9.07 -5.16
C LYS A 74 -8.74 -10.12 -4.05
N LEU A 75 -9.85 -10.36 -3.37
CA LEU A 75 -9.96 -11.36 -2.31
C LEU A 75 -11.05 -12.37 -2.70
N TYR A 76 -10.75 -13.66 -2.60
CA TYR A 76 -11.70 -14.73 -2.96
C TYR A 76 -11.55 -15.99 -2.10
N ASP A 77 -12.62 -16.77 -2.01
CA ASP A 77 -12.58 -18.13 -1.43
C ASP A 77 -11.84 -19.07 -2.39
N TYR A 78 -10.82 -19.77 -1.90
CA TYR A 78 -9.96 -20.63 -2.73
C TYR A 78 -10.74 -21.76 -3.42
N TYR A 79 -11.78 -22.29 -2.78
CA TYR A 79 -12.59 -23.39 -3.31
C TYR A 79 -13.84 -22.91 -4.05
N ARG A 80 -14.19 -21.63 -3.91
CA ARG A 80 -15.34 -20.98 -4.57
C ARG A 80 -14.95 -19.59 -5.09
N PRO A 81 -14.14 -19.50 -6.17
CA PRO A 81 -13.60 -18.22 -6.66
C PRO A 81 -14.66 -17.21 -7.12
N GLU A 82 -15.87 -17.66 -7.44
CA GLU A 82 -17.04 -16.82 -7.71
C GLU A 82 -17.45 -15.97 -6.50
N GLN A 83 -17.10 -16.40 -5.28
CA GLN A 83 -17.24 -15.61 -4.06
C GLN A 83 -16.00 -14.74 -3.89
N ASN A 84 -16.03 -13.55 -4.51
CA ASN A 84 -14.92 -12.62 -4.50
C ASN A 84 -15.34 -11.16 -4.29
N VAL A 85 -14.35 -10.34 -3.94
CA VAL A 85 -14.46 -8.89 -3.90
C VAL A 85 -13.23 -8.26 -4.55
N LEU A 86 -13.46 -7.17 -5.28
CA LEU A 86 -12.43 -6.39 -5.96
C LEU A 86 -12.42 -4.96 -5.43
N ARG A 87 -11.24 -4.39 -5.22
CA ARG A 87 -11.05 -2.99 -4.82
C ARG A 87 -9.85 -2.39 -5.54
N PHE A 88 -10.07 -1.26 -6.20
CA PHE A 88 -8.98 -0.47 -6.75
C PHE A 88 -8.42 0.49 -5.70
N TYR A 89 -7.12 0.72 -5.73
CA TYR A 89 -6.44 1.71 -4.92
C TYR A 89 -5.43 2.49 -5.76
N SER A 90 -5.11 3.71 -5.34
CA SER A 90 -4.13 4.56 -5.99
C SER A 90 -3.23 5.16 -4.92
N LEU A 91 -1.95 5.32 -5.25
CA LEU A 91 -1.04 6.07 -4.40
C LEU A 91 -1.41 7.55 -4.45
N VAL A 92 -1.63 8.14 -3.29
CA VAL A 92 -1.80 9.58 -3.19
C VAL A 92 -0.40 10.18 -3.15
N ASN A 93 0.01 10.78 -4.26
CA ASN A 93 1.25 11.54 -4.30
C ASN A 93 1.05 12.83 -3.49
N ASN A 94 1.40 12.80 -2.21
CA ASN A 94 1.49 14.01 -1.40
C ASN A 94 2.71 14.86 -1.80
N CYS A 95 3.57 14.36 -2.70
CA CYS A 95 4.57 15.15 -3.41
C CYS A 95 3.89 16.04 -4.46
N SER A 96 3.13 17.03 -3.99
CA SER A 96 2.82 18.20 -4.80
C SER A 96 4.15 18.85 -5.13
N ARG A 97 4.49 18.91 -6.43
CA ARG A 97 5.67 19.59 -6.99
C ARG A 97 5.90 20.91 -6.25
N SER A 98 6.87 20.95 -5.35
CA SER A 98 7.42 22.22 -4.86
C SER A 98 8.27 22.81 -5.99
N GLY A 99 7.61 23.60 -6.83
CA GLY A 99 8.24 24.65 -7.64
C GLY A 99 8.71 24.26 -9.05
N LEU A 100 7.78 24.28 -10.02
CA LEU A 100 8.11 24.95 -11.28
C LEU A 100 7.70 26.42 -11.14
N GLU A 101 8.73 27.25 -11.02
CA GLU A 101 8.84 28.70 -11.25
C GLU A 101 7.72 29.67 -10.85
N GLN A 102 8.08 30.49 -9.83
CA GLN A 102 8.06 31.96 -9.82
C GLN A 102 6.87 32.66 -10.50
N ASP A 103 5.92 33.13 -9.68
CA ASP A 103 5.47 34.50 -9.81
C ASP A 103 5.55 35.23 -8.47
N ARG A 104 6.14 36.41 -8.55
CA ARG A 104 6.76 37.14 -7.46
C ARG A 104 5.83 38.28 -7.07
N GLU A 105 4.90 38.07 -6.14
CA GLU A 105 4.20 39.18 -5.50
C GLU A 105 4.18 39.13 -3.96
N ARG A 106 4.55 40.29 -3.41
CA ARG A 106 4.78 40.66 -2.00
C ARG A 106 3.51 40.58 -1.15
N GLY A 107 3.64 40.12 0.11
CA GLY A 107 2.73 40.59 1.17
C GLY A 107 2.60 39.78 2.48
N ARG A 108 3.53 40.00 3.43
CA ARG A 108 3.40 40.06 4.92
C ARG A 108 2.77 38.89 5.73
N PRO A 109 3.32 38.51 6.93
CA PRO A 109 2.97 37.28 7.63
C PRO A 109 1.82 37.44 8.64
N LYS A 110 1.10 36.35 8.93
CA LYS A 110 0.29 36.17 10.15
C LYS A 110 0.65 34.86 10.86
N ARG A 111 0.79 35.00 12.19
CA ARG A 111 1.21 34.04 13.22
C ARG A 111 0.15 32.97 13.56
N SER A 112 0.67 31.80 14.01
CA SER A 112 0.15 30.90 15.07
C SER A 112 -1.19 30.21 14.78
N SER A 113 -1.49 28.94 15.09
CA SER A 113 -0.88 27.81 15.83
C SER A 113 -1.96 26.72 15.80
N HIS A 114 -1.63 25.45 15.57
CA HIS A 114 -2.16 24.29 16.32
C HIS A 114 -1.66 22.97 15.71
N LEU A 115 -1.37 22.03 16.61
CA LEU A 115 -0.82 20.69 16.39
C LEU A 115 -1.87 19.79 15.73
N ASP A 116 -1.45 18.95 14.78
CA ASP A 116 -1.98 17.59 14.58
C ASP A 116 -0.89 16.73 13.90
N GLY A 117 -0.70 15.51 14.40
CA GLY A 117 0.48 14.68 14.17
C GLY A 117 0.64 14.16 12.74
N GLU A 118 1.83 14.36 12.18
CA GLU A 118 2.27 13.80 10.91
C GLU A 118 2.96 12.45 11.14
N LEU A 119 2.43 11.40 10.50
CA LEU A 119 3.09 10.11 10.39
C LEU A 119 4.23 10.30 9.36
N GLU A 120 5.47 10.44 9.84
CA GLU A 120 6.66 10.61 9.00
C GLU A 120 6.80 9.46 7.98
N ALA A 121 6.53 9.77 6.72
CA ALA A 121 6.95 8.95 5.59
C ALA A 121 8.42 9.25 5.26
N PRO A 122 9.18 8.26 4.75
CA PRO A 122 10.62 8.40 4.57
C PRO A 122 10.96 9.48 3.54
N HIS A 123 11.97 10.28 3.89
CA HIS A 123 12.57 11.31 3.04
C HIS A 123 12.86 10.79 1.63
N CYS A 124 12.27 11.45 0.62
CA CYS A 124 12.70 11.37 -0.77
C CYS A 124 14.16 11.81 -0.86
N ARG A 125 15.02 10.98 -1.46
CA ARG A 125 16.45 11.23 -1.63
C ARG A 125 16.77 11.54 -3.09
#